data_AF-A0A918WDW6-F1
#
_entry.id   AF-A0A918WDW6-F1
#
_cell.length_a   1.000
_cell.length_b   1.000
_cell.length_c   1.000
_cell.angle_alpha   90.00
_cell.angle_beta   90.00
_cell.angle_gamma   90.00
#
_symmetry.space_group_name_H-M   'P 1'
#
loop_
_entity.id
_entity.type
_entity.pdbx_description
1 polymer ?
#
loop_
_entity_poly.entity_id
_entity_poly.type
_entity_poly.pdbx_seq_one_letter_code
_entity_poly.pdbx_strand_id
1 'polypeptide(L)'
;MTANRSYDLSVTTQGPAYPPSEIMNKDGDFVVIGRLNTRSGPSWGRAVVSAASPLPPLGEDLPYTIVRRLPDELDERDREMELYTLPLPLPCNNYPMLFAPEQRPDAHRIERPSHPLHRAPIPDLREADGPRLRDPITLGQWIRARGQLDVTLTPDRRAARFAFSFTGLIPDSVYTVMSLRERDLDPAGPTRPGPLGVPNAFYSDEHGMGHYRAELPDPFPAPGTPGGNRVINVVVLWMSYQQNYGGAIGHFGLGGDIHAQLKLRGPHFGEFTTRD
;
A
#
# COMPACT_ATOMS: atom_id res chain seq x y z
N MET A 1 -30.50 -13.19 6.17
CA MET A 1 -29.82 -12.39 5.13
C MET A 1 -28.34 -12.34 5.48
N THR A 2 -27.47 -12.74 4.56
CA THR A 2 -26.01 -12.55 4.66
C THR A 2 -25.71 -11.07 4.49
N ALA A 3 -25.01 -10.46 5.44
CA ALA A 3 -24.60 -9.06 5.30
C ALA A 3 -23.55 -8.98 4.18
N ASN A 4 -23.79 -8.09 3.21
CA ASN A 4 -22.88 -7.81 2.10
C ASN A 4 -22.78 -6.29 1.88
N ARG A 5 -21.59 -5.80 1.54
CA ARG A 5 -21.39 -4.42 1.09
C ARG A 5 -20.22 -4.32 0.11
N SER A 6 -20.38 -3.43 -0.86
CA SER A 6 -19.36 -3.04 -1.82
C SER A 6 -18.68 -1.72 -1.43
N TYR A 7 -17.39 -1.60 -1.73
CA TYR A 7 -16.56 -0.42 -1.50
C TYR A 7 -15.70 -0.12 -2.71
N ASP A 8 -15.55 1.17 -3.03
CA ASP A 8 -14.59 1.63 -4.03
C ASP A 8 -13.25 1.96 -3.35
N LEU A 9 -12.18 1.37 -3.87
CA LEU A 9 -10.83 1.70 -3.44
C LEU A 9 -10.37 3.01 -4.08
N SER A 10 -9.63 3.80 -3.31
CA SER A 10 -9.00 5.03 -3.78
C SER A 10 -7.56 4.77 -4.17
N VAL A 11 -7.13 5.35 -5.28
CA VAL A 11 -5.72 5.35 -5.67
C VAL A 11 -4.88 6.10 -4.65
N THR A 12 -3.70 5.57 -4.37
CA THR A 12 -2.77 6.10 -3.39
C THR A 12 -1.32 5.84 -3.81
N THR A 13 -0.38 6.50 -3.17
CA THR A 13 1.04 6.16 -3.14
C THR A 13 1.52 6.01 -1.68
N GLN A 14 0.59 5.87 -0.74
CA GLN A 14 0.82 6.06 0.70
C GLN A 14 0.16 4.92 1.50
N GLY A 15 0.98 4.05 2.11
CA GLY A 15 0.55 3.11 3.14
C GLY A 15 0.29 3.83 4.47
N PRO A 16 1.31 4.01 5.34
CA PRO A 16 1.24 4.83 6.54
C PRO A 16 1.39 6.33 6.22
N ALA A 17 1.20 7.20 7.23
CA ALA A 17 1.40 8.65 7.07
C ALA A 17 2.89 9.04 6.93
N TYR A 18 3.81 8.18 7.38
CA TYR A 18 5.25 8.40 7.32
C TYR A 18 5.95 7.10 6.87
N PRO A 19 6.81 7.12 5.85
CA PRO A 19 7.11 8.29 5.01
C PRO A 19 5.87 8.87 4.30
N PRO A 20 5.89 10.16 3.88
CA PRO A 20 4.74 10.79 3.22
C PRO A 20 4.21 10.00 2.02
N SER A 21 5.08 9.26 1.33
CA SER A 21 4.73 8.32 0.27
C SER A 21 5.77 7.20 0.18
N GLU A 22 5.36 6.08 -0.40
CA GLU A 22 6.20 4.95 -0.83
C GLU A 22 6.79 5.13 -2.22
N ILE A 23 6.60 6.31 -2.83
CA ILE A 23 7.01 6.66 -4.18
C ILE A 23 7.70 8.02 -4.18
N MET A 24 8.80 8.12 -4.93
CA MET A 24 9.50 9.37 -5.23
C MET A 24 9.45 9.71 -6.71
N ASN A 25 9.78 10.96 -7.04
CA ASN A 25 10.17 11.36 -8.38
C ASN A 25 11.70 11.28 -8.55
N LYS A 26 12.19 11.58 -9.75
CA LYS A 26 13.63 11.60 -10.06
C LYS A 26 14.47 12.56 -9.21
N ASP A 27 13.85 13.60 -8.65
CA ASP A 27 14.51 14.63 -7.86
C ASP A 27 14.63 14.22 -6.38
N GLY A 28 14.08 13.05 -6.01
CA GLY A 28 14.08 12.53 -4.65
C GLY A 28 12.97 13.10 -3.76
N ASP A 29 12.00 13.81 -4.33
CA ASP A 29 10.81 14.26 -3.59
C ASP A 29 9.71 13.21 -3.62
N PHE A 30 8.95 13.10 -2.53
CA PHE A 30 7.82 12.20 -2.41
C PHE A 30 6.67 12.62 -3.35
N VAL A 31 6.12 11.66 -4.08
CA VAL A 31 4.90 11.87 -4.89
C VAL A 31 3.72 11.34 -4.10
N VAL A 32 3.07 12.20 -3.33
CA VAL A 32 1.99 11.81 -2.42
C VAL A 32 0.65 11.84 -3.14
N ILE A 33 -0.09 10.73 -3.10
CA ILE A 33 -1.53 10.63 -3.32
C ILE A 33 -2.11 9.93 -2.10
N GLY A 34 -2.84 10.64 -1.27
CA GLY A 34 -3.25 10.12 0.03
C GLY A 34 -3.59 11.21 1.02
N ARG A 35 -3.37 10.96 2.30
CA ARG A 35 -3.57 11.93 3.37
C ARG A 35 -2.39 12.92 3.36
N LEU A 36 -2.68 14.17 3.04
CA LEU A 36 -1.77 15.31 3.15
C LEU A 36 -1.93 15.94 4.53
N ASN A 37 -0.90 15.82 5.36
CA ASN A 37 -0.83 16.54 6.62
C ASN A 37 -0.46 18.00 6.31
N THR A 38 -1.40 18.93 6.54
CA THR A 38 -1.20 20.36 6.29
C THR A 38 -1.45 21.17 7.57
N ARG A 39 -1.10 22.47 7.56
CA ARG A 39 -1.38 23.35 8.71
C ARG A 39 -2.87 23.49 9.04
N SER A 40 -3.74 23.32 8.05
CA SER A 40 -5.20 23.31 8.23
C SER A 40 -5.74 21.93 8.67
N GLY A 41 -4.86 20.97 8.92
CA GLY A 41 -5.20 19.59 9.25
C GLY A 41 -5.01 18.62 8.09
N PRO A 42 -5.23 17.32 8.35
CA PRO A 42 -5.11 16.27 7.35
C PRO A 42 -6.26 16.32 6.35
N SER A 43 -5.94 16.16 5.06
CA SER A 43 -6.95 16.06 3.99
C SER A 43 -6.49 15.10 2.90
N TRP A 44 -7.41 14.41 2.23
CA TRP A 44 -7.04 13.57 1.09
C TRP A 44 -6.72 14.45 -0.12
N GLY A 45 -5.59 14.21 -0.77
CA GLY A 45 -5.17 14.99 -1.93
C GLY A 45 -3.89 14.45 -2.55
N ARG A 46 -3.27 15.29 -3.38
CA ARG A 46 -2.05 14.94 -4.11
C ARG A 46 -1.06 16.08 -4.18
N ALA A 47 0.22 15.79 -3.96
CA ALA A 47 1.28 16.79 -3.94
C ALA A 47 2.66 16.15 -4.14
N VAL A 48 3.59 16.96 -4.62
CA VAL A 48 5.03 16.68 -4.46
C VAL A 48 5.45 17.23 -3.10
N VAL A 49 6.03 16.38 -2.27
CA VAL A 49 6.40 16.67 -0.88
C VAL A 49 7.90 16.46 -0.71
N SER A 50 8.57 17.41 -0.07
CA SER A 50 10.02 17.36 0.08
C SER A 50 10.46 16.19 0.96
N ALA A 51 11.55 15.54 0.58
CA ALA A 51 12.25 14.57 1.44
C ALA A 51 12.81 15.17 2.74
N ALA A 52 12.86 16.50 2.85
CA ALA A 52 13.21 17.22 4.07
C ALA A 52 11.99 17.57 4.94
N SER A 53 10.84 16.94 4.71
CA SER A 53 9.65 17.12 5.54
C SER A 53 9.92 16.70 6.99
N PRO A 54 9.31 17.39 7.98
CA PRO A 54 9.54 17.07 9.39
C PRO A 54 9.10 15.64 9.71
N LEU A 55 9.90 14.96 10.52
CA LEU A 55 9.65 13.60 10.97
C LEU A 55 9.24 13.60 12.45
N PRO A 56 7.95 13.46 12.77
CA PRO A 56 7.51 13.35 14.15
C PRO A 56 7.74 11.93 14.72
N PRO A 57 7.63 11.75 16.05
CA PRO A 57 7.47 10.43 16.66
C PRO A 57 6.32 9.63 16.04
N LEU A 58 6.36 8.30 16.16
CA LEU A 58 5.28 7.43 15.71
C LEU A 58 3.97 7.77 16.43
N GLY A 59 2.89 7.94 15.66
CA GLY A 59 1.56 8.28 16.18
C GLY A 59 1.27 9.79 16.19
N GLU A 60 2.26 10.63 15.91
CA GLU A 60 2.10 12.07 15.75
C GLU A 60 2.08 12.46 14.26
N ASP A 61 1.41 13.58 13.96
CA ASP A 61 1.32 14.15 12.61
C ASP A 61 1.86 15.60 12.62
N LEU A 62 2.81 15.89 11.73
CA LEU A 62 3.27 17.26 11.45
C LEU A 62 2.95 17.65 10.01
N PRO A 63 2.71 18.95 9.73
CA PRO A 63 2.51 19.42 8.37
C PRO A 63 3.72 19.08 7.47
N TYR A 64 3.46 18.47 6.32
CA TYR A 64 4.50 18.20 5.32
C TYR A 64 5.02 19.49 4.68
N THR A 65 6.26 19.46 4.21
CA THR A 65 6.83 20.51 3.36
C THR A 65 6.39 20.25 1.91
N ILE A 66 5.21 20.77 1.54
CA ILE A 66 4.68 20.64 0.17
C ILE A 66 5.50 21.53 -0.78
N VAL A 67 6.15 20.90 -1.77
CA VAL A 67 6.90 21.60 -2.83
C VAL A 67 5.92 22.18 -3.85
N ARG A 68 4.98 21.35 -4.32
CA ARG A 68 3.83 21.82 -5.12
C ARG A 68 2.65 20.87 -4.99
N ARG A 69 1.44 21.38 -5.21
CA ARG A 69 0.23 20.56 -5.33
C ARG A 69 0.12 20.01 -6.75
N LEU A 70 -0.39 18.78 -6.86
CA LEU A 70 -0.73 18.17 -8.14
C LEU A 70 -2.21 18.48 -8.45
N PRO A 71 -2.55 18.85 -9.69
CA PRO A 71 -3.93 19.13 -10.06
C PRO A 71 -4.78 17.84 -10.10
N ASP A 72 -6.11 18.00 -10.07
CA ASP A 72 -7.00 16.84 -10.13
C ASP A 72 -6.95 16.10 -11.47
N GLU A 73 -6.87 16.88 -12.54
CA GLU A 73 -6.53 16.41 -13.87
C GLU A 73 -5.07 16.74 -14.14
N LEU A 74 -4.24 15.71 -14.34
CA LEU A 74 -2.82 15.90 -14.58
C LEU A 74 -2.59 16.53 -15.96
N ASP A 75 -1.69 17.50 -16.03
CA ASP A 75 -1.13 17.96 -17.31
C ASP A 75 -0.18 16.91 -17.90
N GLU A 76 0.31 17.14 -19.11
CA GLU A 76 1.22 16.20 -19.80
C GLU A 76 2.49 15.93 -19.00
N ARG A 77 3.11 16.99 -18.48
CA ARG A 77 4.33 16.90 -17.65
C ARG A 77 4.12 16.00 -16.44
N ASP A 78 2.99 16.16 -15.75
CA ASP A 78 2.70 15.40 -14.54
C ASP A 78 2.29 13.97 -14.87
N ARG A 79 1.60 13.73 -16.00
CA ARG A 79 1.33 12.37 -16.48
C ARG A 79 2.59 11.61 -16.82
N GLU A 80 3.58 12.27 -17.40
CA GLU A 80 4.86 11.68 -17.81
C GLU A 80 5.88 11.59 -16.67
N MET A 81 5.55 12.09 -15.48
CA MET A 81 6.43 12.00 -14.31
C MET A 81 6.77 10.53 -14.01
N GLU A 82 8.03 10.16 -14.26
CA GLU A 82 8.56 8.86 -13.90
C GLU A 82 8.63 8.69 -12.38
N LEU A 83 8.22 7.51 -11.92
CA LEU A 83 8.15 7.16 -10.51
C LEU A 83 9.33 6.29 -10.10
N TYR A 84 9.75 6.47 -8.85
CA TYR A 84 10.94 5.87 -8.27
C TYR A 84 10.64 5.22 -6.92
N THR A 85 11.43 4.20 -6.55
CA THR A 85 11.43 3.62 -5.20
C THR A 85 11.99 4.61 -4.19
N LEU A 86 11.79 4.36 -2.90
CA LEU A 86 12.57 5.03 -1.85
C LEU A 86 14.00 4.45 -1.80
N PRO A 87 15.01 5.26 -1.46
CA PRO A 87 16.33 4.75 -1.09
C PRO A 87 16.28 4.06 0.29
N LEU A 88 17.32 3.29 0.64
CA LEU A 88 17.55 2.88 2.03
C LEU A 88 18.81 3.58 2.59
N PRO A 89 18.78 4.01 3.86
CA PRO A 89 17.64 3.95 4.79
C PRO A 89 16.46 4.83 4.35
N LEU A 90 15.23 4.44 4.72
CA LEU A 90 14.01 5.12 4.27
C LEU A 90 13.97 6.58 4.77
N PRO A 91 13.83 7.58 3.87
CA PRO A 91 13.71 8.98 4.27
C PRO A 91 12.37 9.22 4.98
N CYS A 92 12.34 10.13 5.96
CA CYS A 92 11.12 10.48 6.72
C CYS A 92 10.35 9.26 7.29
N ASN A 93 11.05 8.17 7.64
CA ASN A 93 10.42 6.99 8.22
C ASN A 93 10.47 7.03 9.76
N ASN A 94 9.32 7.13 10.40
CA ASN A 94 9.19 7.00 11.86
C ASN A 94 8.55 5.66 12.26
N TYR A 95 8.45 4.72 11.31
CA TYR A 95 7.92 3.40 11.52
C TYR A 95 9.08 2.41 11.71
N PRO A 96 9.46 2.06 12.94
CA PRO A 96 10.66 1.26 13.22
C PRO A 96 10.45 -0.25 12.97
N MET A 97 9.38 -0.65 12.29
CA MET A 97 8.92 -2.04 12.31
C MET A 97 9.51 -2.91 11.20
N LEU A 98 9.92 -4.11 11.60
CA LEU A 98 9.99 -5.28 10.73
C LEU A 98 8.56 -5.81 10.53
N PHE A 99 8.02 -5.59 9.35
CA PHE A 99 6.66 -5.99 8.97
C PHE A 99 6.47 -7.51 8.89
N ALA A 100 7.55 -8.31 8.83
CA ALA A 100 7.49 -9.78 8.89
C ALA A 100 8.79 -10.41 9.42
N PRO A 101 8.76 -11.64 9.98
CA PRO A 101 9.96 -12.34 10.44
C PRO A 101 10.89 -12.67 9.26
N GLU A 102 10.34 -12.95 8.09
CA GLU A 102 11.08 -13.19 6.86
C GLU A 102 11.46 -11.89 6.11
N GLN A 103 10.96 -10.73 6.56
CA GLN A 103 11.51 -9.45 6.10
C GLN A 103 12.96 -9.37 6.59
N ARG A 104 13.85 -8.86 5.74
CA ARG A 104 15.28 -8.78 6.04
C ARG A 104 15.52 -8.05 7.37
N PRO A 105 15.98 -8.73 8.44
CA PRO A 105 16.07 -8.15 9.79
C PRO A 105 16.99 -6.92 9.86
N ASP A 106 18.02 -6.90 9.01
CA ASP A 106 19.01 -5.85 8.89
C ASP A 106 18.70 -4.84 7.77
N ALA A 107 17.48 -4.80 7.23
CA ALA A 107 17.10 -3.88 6.15
C ALA A 107 17.45 -2.41 6.44
N HIS A 108 17.36 -2.01 7.71
CA HIS A 108 17.71 -0.68 8.20
C HIS A 108 19.21 -0.33 8.12
N ARG A 109 20.09 -1.32 7.93
CA ARG A 109 21.55 -1.16 7.79
C ARG A 109 22.01 -1.19 6.34
N ILE A 110 21.10 -1.48 5.41
CA ILE A 110 21.41 -1.58 4.00
C ILE A 110 21.34 -0.19 3.40
N GLU A 111 22.38 0.17 2.67
CA GLU A 111 22.38 1.37 1.85
C GLU A 111 22.06 0.97 0.41
N ARG A 112 21.02 1.57 -0.16
CA ARG A 112 20.71 1.43 -1.59
C ARG A 112 20.16 2.72 -2.15
N PRO A 113 20.50 3.05 -3.42
CA PRO A 113 19.93 4.20 -4.08
C PRO A 113 18.45 3.99 -4.35
N SER A 114 17.76 5.09 -4.66
CA SER A 114 16.46 5.07 -5.30
C SER A 114 16.60 4.56 -6.74
N HIS A 115 15.67 3.74 -7.20
CA HIS A 115 15.63 3.23 -8.57
C HIS A 115 14.35 3.66 -9.27
N PRO A 116 14.37 3.95 -10.58
CA PRO A 116 13.13 3.98 -11.37
C PRO A 116 12.36 2.69 -11.16
N LEU A 117 11.05 2.76 -10.95
CA LEU A 117 10.23 1.59 -10.60
C LEU A 117 10.38 0.43 -11.60
N HIS A 118 10.48 0.74 -12.89
CA HIS A 118 10.64 -0.25 -13.97
C HIS A 118 12.05 -0.88 -14.04
N ARG A 119 13.01 -0.36 -13.27
CA ARG A 119 14.40 -0.84 -13.16
C ARG A 119 14.76 -1.21 -11.72
N ALA A 120 13.77 -1.45 -10.87
CA ALA A 120 14.00 -1.96 -9.53
C ALA A 120 14.77 -3.29 -9.65
N PRO A 121 15.83 -3.50 -8.85
CA PRO A 121 16.73 -4.62 -9.05
C PRO A 121 16.05 -5.93 -8.64
N ILE A 122 15.87 -6.83 -9.59
CA ILE A 122 15.33 -8.18 -9.34
C ILE A 122 16.54 -9.12 -9.14
N PRO A 123 16.70 -9.75 -7.96
CA PRO A 123 17.78 -10.71 -7.72
C PRO A 123 17.88 -11.77 -8.83
N ASP A 124 19.11 -12.03 -9.27
CA ASP A 124 19.49 -13.01 -10.32
C ASP A 124 18.87 -12.82 -11.72
N LEU A 125 18.19 -11.69 -11.97
CA LEU A 125 17.61 -11.39 -13.28
C LEU A 125 18.70 -11.06 -14.31
N ARG A 126 18.59 -11.70 -15.48
CA ARG A 126 19.34 -11.36 -16.70
C ARG A 126 18.39 -10.81 -17.75
N GLU A 127 18.91 -10.04 -18.70
CA GLU A 127 18.11 -9.55 -19.84
C GLU A 127 17.46 -10.71 -20.63
N ALA A 128 18.19 -11.82 -20.82
CA ALA A 128 17.70 -13.01 -21.51
C ALA A 128 16.56 -13.74 -20.79
N ASP A 129 16.35 -13.48 -19.48
CA ASP A 129 15.22 -14.01 -18.73
C ASP A 129 13.90 -13.29 -19.06
N GLY A 130 13.97 -12.19 -19.84
CA GLY A 130 12.81 -11.52 -20.41
C GLY A 130 11.99 -10.77 -19.36
N PRO A 131 12.52 -9.70 -18.73
CA PRO A 131 11.73 -8.89 -17.81
C PRO A 131 10.50 -8.35 -18.54
N ARG A 132 9.33 -8.55 -17.92
CA ARG A 132 8.03 -8.11 -18.47
C ARG A 132 7.86 -6.60 -18.40
N LEU A 133 8.36 -5.99 -17.32
CA LEU A 133 8.40 -4.53 -17.18
C LEU A 133 9.68 -3.98 -17.77
N ARG A 134 9.52 -3.07 -18.75
CA ARG A 134 10.65 -2.45 -19.48
C ARG A 134 10.49 -0.95 -19.64
N ASP A 135 9.25 -0.47 -19.68
CA ASP A 135 8.95 0.94 -19.88
C ASP A 135 8.83 1.67 -18.54
N PRO A 136 9.15 2.97 -18.49
CA PRO A 136 8.96 3.80 -17.31
C PRO A 136 7.54 3.72 -16.73
N ILE A 137 7.45 3.43 -15.43
CA ILE A 137 6.18 3.57 -14.70
C ILE A 137 6.00 5.04 -14.37
N THR A 138 4.94 5.63 -14.92
CA THR A 138 4.65 7.06 -14.76
C THR A 138 3.49 7.30 -13.80
N LEU A 139 3.40 8.52 -13.28
CA LEU A 139 2.25 8.95 -12.47
C LEU A 139 0.93 8.83 -13.26
N GLY A 140 0.95 9.16 -14.56
CA GLY A 140 -0.21 9.01 -15.43
C GLY A 140 -0.69 7.57 -15.60
N GLN A 141 0.22 6.59 -15.57
CA GLN A 141 -0.13 5.17 -15.52
C GLN A 141 -0.64 4.78 -14.13
N TRP A 142 0.06 5.21 -13.08
CA TRP A 142 -0.25 4.88 -11.69
C TRP A 142 -1.70 5.22 -11.31
N ILE A 143 -2.16 6.42 -11.70
CA ILE A 143 -3.50 6.92 -11.35
C ILE A 143 -4.64 6.27 -12.13
N ARG A 144 -4.36 5.37 -13.09
CA ARG A 144 -5.40 4.64 -13.82
C ARG A 144 -6.03 3.53 -12.98
N ALA A 145 -5.34 3.05 -11.95
CA ALA A 145 -5.81 1.96 -11.11
C ALA A 145 -7.18 2.26 -10.49
N ARG A 146 -8.09 1.31 -10.60
CA ARG A 146 -9.41 1.29 -9.95
C ARG A 146 -9.60 -0.09 -9.33
N GLY A 147 -10.30 -0.13 -8.21
CA GLY A 147 -10.64 -1.38 -7.54
C GLY A 147 -11.98 -1.31 -6.85
N GLN A 148 -12.75 -2.38 -6.97
CA GLN A 148 -13.97 -2.62 -6.21
C GLN A 148 -13.74 -3.78 -5.25
N LEU A 149 -14.22 -3.65 -4.02
CA LEU A 149 -14.17 -4.66 -2.98
C LEU A 149 -15.60 -5.00 -2.53
N ASP A 150 -15.99 -6.27 -2.62
CA ASP A 150 -17.17 -6.83 -1.99
C ASP A 150 -16.82 -7.61 -0.73
N VAL A 151 -17.47 -7.28 0.38
CA VAL A 151 -17.31 -7.98 1.67
C VAL A 151 -18.62 -8.65 2.04
N THR A 152 -18.60 -9.96 2.22
CA THR A 152 -19.79 -10.77 2.57
C THR A 152 -19.51 -11.64 3.80
N LEU A 153 -20.37 -11.56 4.82
CA LEU A 153 -20.33 -12.51 5.94
C LEU A 153 -20.82 -13.89 5.51
N THR A 154 -20.16 -14.95 6.00
CA THR A 154 -20.68 -16.31 5.86
C THR A 154 -22.04 -16.47 6.54
N PRO A 155 -22.87 -17.45 6.15
CA PRO A 155 -24.19 -17.65 6.74
C PRO A 155 -24.17 -17.84 8.27
N ASP A 156 -23.13 -18.50 8.79
CA ASP A 156 -22.89 -18.71 10.22
C ASP A 156 -22.22 -17.51 10.92
N ARG A 157 -21.79 -16.50 10.15
CA ARG A 157 -21.09 -15.29 10.59
C ARG A 157 -19.75 -15.55 11.29
N ARG A 158 -19.12 -16.70 11.05
CA ARG A 158 -17.81 -17.03 11.63
C ARG A 158 -16.65 -16.51 10.78
N ALA A 159 -16.92 -16.20 9.52
CA ALA A 159 -15.94 -15.71 8.57
C ALA A 159 -16.53 -14.60 7.69
N ALA A 160 -15.65 -13.92 6.97
CA ALA A 160 -16.05 -13.02 5.90
C ALA A 160 -15.22 -13.26 4.63
N ARG A 161 -15.90 -13.21 3.49
CA ARG A 161 -15.30 -13.26 2.17
C ARG A 161 -15.05 -11.84 1.67
N PHE A 162 -13.85 -11.62 1.16
CA PHE A 162 -13.41 -10.40 0.48
C PHE A 162 -13.19 -10.78 -0.98
N ALA A 163 -13.89 -10.13 -1.91
CA ALA A 163 -13.74 -10.33 -3.34
C ALA A 163 -13.41 -9.01 -4.02
N PHE A 164 -12.37 -9.00 -4.85
CA PHE A 164 -11.88 -7.80 -5.51
C PHE A 164 -11.92 -7.94 -7.02
N SER A 165 -12.23 -6.84 -7.70
CA SER A 165 -12.05 -6.67 -9.13
C SER A 165 -11.30 -5.38 -9.40
N PHE A 166 -10.28 -5.44 -10.26
CA PHE A 166 -9.38 -4.34 -10.55
C PHE A 166 -9.30 -4.06 -12.04
N THR A 167 -9.08 -2.78 -12.38
CA THR A 167 -8.80 -2.32 -13.75
C THR A 167 -7.72 -1.23 -13.72
N GLY A 168 -7.00 -1.06 -14.82
CA GLY A 168 -5.99 -0.01 -14.94
C GLY A 168 -4.81 -0.17 -13.98
N LEU A 169 -4.57 -1.38 -13.46
CA LEU A 169 -3.35 -1.71 -12.73
C LEU A 169 -2.13 -1.59 -13.65
N ILE A 170 -0.93 -1.63 -13.07
CA ILE A 170 0.30 -1.81 -13.85
C ILE A 170 0.19 -3.18 -14.54
N PRO A 171 0.22 -3.29 -15.88
CA PRO A 171 0.08 -4.57 -16.56
C PRO A 171 1.20 -5.54 -16.21
N ASP A 172 0.94 -6.83 -16.42
CA ASP A 172 1.92 -7.91 -16.28
C ASP A 172 2.71 -7.82 -14.95
N SER A 173 2.00 -7.55 -13.86
CA SER A 173 2.63 -7.29 -12.57
C SER A 173 2.07 -8.13 -11.44
N VAL A 174 2.95 -8.45 -10.50
CA VAL A 174 2.61 -9.08 -9.22
C VAL A 174 2.10 -8.03 -8.23
N TYR A 175 0.97 -8.36 -7.60
CA TYR A 175 0.36 -7.59 -6.53
C TYR A 175 0.18 -8.45 -5.28
N THR A 176 0.07 -7.79 -4.13
CA THR A 176 -0.35 -8.41 -2.88
C THR A 176 -1.44 -7.59 -2.18
N VAL A 177 -2.28 -8.26 -1.40
CA VAL A 177 -3.37 -7.63 -0.64
C VAL A 177 -3.13 -7.87 0.85
N MET A 178 -3.04 -6.77 1.61
CA MET A 178 -2.85 -6.81 3.06
C MET A 178 -4.07 -6.24 3.77
N SER A 179 -4.34 -6.76 4.96
CA SER A 179 -5.34 -6.21 5.88
C SER A 179 -4.66 -5.28 6.88
N LEU A 180 -5.26 -4.12 7.11
CA LEU A 180 -4.93 -3.24 8.23
C LEU A 180 -5.94 -3.47 9.35
N ARG A 181 -5.43 -3.68 10.56
CA ARG A 181 -6.22 -3.91 11.77
C ARG A 181 -6.06 -2.76 12.77
N GLU A 182 -7.00 -2.66 13.70
CA GLU A 182 -7.07 -1.57 14.70
C GLU A 182 -5.75 -1.34 15.44
N ARG A 183 -5.04 -2.43 15.78
CA ARG A 183 -3.79 -2.35 16.54
C ARG A 183 -2.53 -2.21 15.68
N ASP A 184 -2.61 -2.25 14.36
CA ASP A 184 -1.42 -2.26 13.48
C ASP A 184 -0.61 -0.96 13.48
N LEU A 185 -1.23 0.13 13.91
CA LEU A 185 -0.62 1.46 13.99
C LEU A 185 -0.74 2.06 15.40
N ASP A 186 -1.04 1.23 16.41
CA ASP A 186 -1.10 1.66 17.81
C ASP A 186 0.32 1.95 18.32
N PRO A 187 0.66 3.20 18.69
CA PRO A 187 1.99 3.53 19.20
C PRO A 187 2.35 2.81 20.50
N ALA A 188 1.36 2.39 21.30
CA ALA A 188 1.58 1.76 22.60
C ALA A 188 1.88 0.24 22.51
N GLY A 189 1.64 -0.38 21.35
CA GLY A 189 1.83 -1.81 21.17
C GLY A 189 1.44 -2.25 19.76
N PRO A 190 2.18 -1.80 18.73
CA PRO A 190 1.75 -1.99 17.36
C PRO A 190 1.76 -3.47 17.01
N THR A 191 0.65 -3.97 16.48
CA THR A 191 0.67 -5.15 15.61
C THR A 191 1.21 -4.74 14.24
N ARG A 192 1.21 -5.65 13.26
CA ARG A 192 1.66 -5.35 11.90
C ARG A 192 0.59 -5.72 10.88
N PRO A 193 0.47 -4.97 9.77
CA PRO A 193 -0.40 -5.36 8.68
C PRO A 193 -0.10 -6.79 8.25
N GLY A 194 -1.15 -7.61 8.20
CA GLY A 194 -1.07 -9.02 7.85
C GLY A 194 -1.60 -9.29 6.44
N PRO A 195 -1.30 -10.46 5.85
CA PRO A 195 -1.89 -10.86 4.58
C PRO A 195 -3.41 -10.95 4.70
N LEU A 196 -4.13 -10.43 3.71
CA LEU A 196 -5.57 -10.61 3.63
C LEU A 196 -5.87 -12.02 3.10
N GLY A 197 -5.72 -13.04 3.94
CA GLY A 197 -5.79 -14.44 3.51
C GLY A 197 -4.50 -14.91 2.86
N VAL A 198 -4.31 -16.23 2.77
CA VAL A 198 -3.10 -16.82 2.16
C VAL A 198 -3.53 -17.85 1.10
N PRO A 199 -3.03 -17.77 -0.15
CA PRO A 199 -2.10 -16.75 -0.66
C PRO A 199 -2.74 -15.35 -0.77
N ASN A 200 -1.94 -14.31 -0.50
CA ASN A 200 -2.33 -12.88 -0.57
C ASN A 200 -1.95 -12.21 -1.90
N ALA A 201 -1.38 -12.95 -2.84
CA ALA A 201 -0.87 -12.42 -4.10
C ALA A 201 -1.81 -12.70 -5.28
N PHE A 202 -1.79 -11.80 -6.27
CA PHE A 202 -2.40 -12.00 -7.57
C PHE A 202 -1.54 -11.38 -8.67
N TYR A 203 -1.84 -11.72 -9.92
CA TYR A 203 -1.18 -11.19 -11.09
C TYR A 203 -2.18 -10.38 -11.92
N SER A 204 -1.73 -9.23 -12.42
CA SER A 204 -2.49 -8.43 -13.38
C SER A 204 -2.17 -8.88 -14.80
N ASP A 205 -3.16 -8.89 -15.68
CA ASP A 205 -2.95 -9.25 -17.08
C ASP A 205 -2.31 -8.13 -17.91
N GLU A 206 -2.12 -8.37 -19.20
CA GLU A 206 -1.55 -7.42 -20.17
C GLU A 206 -2.39 -6.14 -20.35
N HIS A 207 -3.63 -6.13 -19.87
CA HIS A 207 -4.55 -4.98 -19.90
C HIS A 207 -4.66 -4.29 -18.53
N GLY A 208 -3.91 -4.75 -17.52
CA GLY A 208 -3.99 -4.21 -16.16
C GLY A 208 -5.29 -4.59 -15.43
N MET A 209 -5.92 -5.70 -15.82
CA MET A 209 -7.06 -6.29 -15.11
C MET A 209 -6.56 -7.27 -14.05
N GLY A 210 -7.30 -7.42 -12.96
CA GLY A 210 -6.96 -8.39 -11.93
C GLY A 210 -8.14 -8.74 -11.03
N HIS A 211 -8.08 -9.92 -10.44
CA HIS A 211 -9.06 -10.39 -9.46
C HIS A 211 -8.36 -11.04 -8.28
N TYR A 212 -8.90 -10.81 -7.09
CA TYR A 212 -8.41 -11.42 -5.86
C TYR A 212 -9.58 -11.84 -4.98
N ARG A 213 -9.44 -12.93 -4.23
CA ARG A 213 -10.41 -13.35 -3.23
C ARG A 213 -9.74 -13.94 -2.01
N ALA A 214 -10.32 -13.68 -0.85
CA ALA A 214 -9.91 -14.28 0.41
C ALA A 214 -11.13 -14.53 1.29
N GLU A 215 -11.03 -15.52 2.18
CA GLU A 215 -11.98 -15.73 3.26
C GLU A 215 -11.18 -15.75 4.56
N LEU A 216 -11.51 -14.83 5.48
CA LEU A 216 -10.84 -14.73 6.78
C LEU A 216 -11.77 -15.29 7.86
N PRO A 217 -11.24 -16.08 8.80
CA PRO A 217 -11.93 -16.39 10.04
C PRO A 217 -11.91 -15.17 10.97
N ASP A 218 -13.03 -14.88 11.60
CA ASP A 218 -13.23 -13.77 12.56
C ASP A 218 -12.53 -12.43 12.19
N PRO A 219 -12.71 -11.87 10.97
CA PRO A 219 -12.12 -10.58 10.61
C PRO A 219 -12.74 -9.39 11.35
N PHE A 220 -13.92 -9.57 11.94
CA PHE A 220 -14.78 -8.50 12.45
C PHE A 220 -15.29 -8.76 13.87
N PRO A 221 -14.42 -9.07 14.85
CA PRO A 221 -14.85 -9.34 16.22
C PRO A 221 -15.68 -8.18 16.77
N ALA A 222 -16.59 -8.51 17.69
CA ALA A 222 -17.42 -7.51 18.36
C ALA A 222 -16.54 -6.52 19.16
N PRO A 223 -16.94 -5.23 19.24
CA PRO A 223 -16.25 -4.27 20.10
C PRO A 223 -16.17 -4.77 21.55
N GLY A 224 -14.97 -4.70 22.15
CA GLY A 224 -14.73 -5.16 23.51
C GLY A 224 -14.42 -6.66 23.66
N THR A 225 -14.43 -7.45 22.58
CA THR A 225 -13.94 -8.84 22.62
C THR A 225 -12.48 -8.87 23.11
N PRO A 226 -12.15 -9.61 24.19
CA PRO A 226 -10.78 -9.71 24.69
C PRO A 226 -9.81 -10.19 23.61
N GLY A 227 -8.77 -9.40 23.34
CA GLY A 227 -7.77 -9.71 22.32
C GLY A 227 -8.22 -9.50 20.87
N GLY A 228 -9.45 -9.05 20.63
CA GLY A 228 -9.97 -8.73 19.30
C GLY A 228 -9.08 -7.73 18.56
N ASN A 229 -8.90 -7.95 17.25
CA ASN A 229 -8.16 -7.05 16.38
C ASN A 229 -8.85 -6.93 15.04
N ARG A 230 -9.79 -5.99 14.95
CA ARG A 230 -10.69 -5.90 13.81
C ARG A 230 -9.95 -5.47 12.54
N VAL A 231 -10.28 -6.07 11.41
CA VAL A 231 -9.89 -5.52 10.10
C VAL A 231 -10.67 -4.22 9.86
N ILE A 232 -9.95 -3.13 9.61
CA ILE A 232 -10.50 -1.78 9.42
C ILE A 232 -10.19 -1.21 8.04
N ASN A 233 -9.22 -1.76 7.33
CA ASN A 233 -8.89 -1.34 5.97
C ASN A 233 -8.19 -2.48 5.23
N VAL A 234 -8.04 -2.32 3.93
CA VAL A 234 -7.25 -3.17 3.05
C VAL A 234 -6.33 -2.30 2.22
N VAL A 235 -5.17 -2.82 1.86
CA VAL A 235 -4.24 -2.16 0.95
C VAL A 235 -3.81 -3.15 -0.13
N VAL A 236 -3.91 -2.70 -1.38
CA VAL A 236 -3.41 -3.41 -2.55
C VAL A 236 -2.08 -2.76 -2.91
N LEU A 237 -1.05 -3.60 -2.90
CA LEU A 237 0.33 -3.20 -3.00
C LEU A 237 0.94 -3.83 -4.26
N TRP A 238 1.63 -3.03 -5.05
CA TRP A 238 2.36 -3.47 -6.24
C TRP A 238 3.80 -3.83 -5.89
N MET A 239 4.31 -4.96 -6.39
CA MET A 239 5.67 -5.45 -6.14
C MET A 239 6.64 -4.97 -7.24
N SER A 240 7.42 -3.93 -6.99
CA SER A 240 8.36 -3.39 -8.00
C SER A 240 9.47 -4.40 -8.35
N TYR A 241 9.85 -5.24 -7.40
CA TYR A 241 10.82 -6.31 -7.59
C TYR A 241 10.24 -7.55 -8.28
N GLN A 242 8.94 -7.55 -8.62
CA GLN A 242 8.24 -8.69 -9.24
C GLN A 242 8.37 -10.00 -8.43
N GLN A 243 8.51 -9.88 -7.11
CA GLN A 243 8.66 -11.00 -6.18
C GLN A 243 7.65 -10.89 -5.05
N ASN A 244 7.17 -12.04 -4.57
CA ASN A 244 6.32 -12.13 -3.38
C ASN A 244 7.06 -12.91 -2.28
N TYR A 245 7.00 -12.39 -1.06
CA TYR A 245 7.66 -12.96 0.12
C TYR A 245 6.63 -13.61 1.06
N GLY A 246 5.59 -14.23 0.48
CA GLY A 246 4.47 -14.81 1.21
C GLY A 246 3.66 -13.75 1.97
N GLY A 247 3.44 -13.99 3.26
CA GLY A 247 2.72 -13.08 4.14
C GLY A 247 3.51 -11.82 4.54
N ALA A 248 4.78 -11.72 4.14
CA ALA A 248 5.58 -10.52 4.37
C ALA A 248 5.17 -9.38 3.44
N ILE A 249 5.21 -8.15 3.96
CA ILE A 249 4.93 -6.95 3.16
C ILE A 249 6.01 -6.79 2.08
N GLY A 250 7.27 -7.09 2.34
CA GLY A 250 8.33 -7.04 1.32
C GLY A 250 9.65 -7.47 1.92
N HIS A 251 10.71 -7.48 1.12
CA HIS A 251 12.06 -7.72 1.61
C HIS A 251 12.66 -6.47 2.24
N PHE A 252 12.43 -5.30 1.63
CA PHE A 252 12.87 -4.00 2.13
C PHE A 252 11.73 -3.18 2.74
N GLY A 253 10.48 -3.61 2.51
CA GLY A 253 9.29 -3.02 3.09
C GLY A 253 8.74 -1.88 2.25
N LEU A 254 7.74 -1.17 2.80
CA LEU A 254 6.99 -0.13 2.10
C LEU A 254 7.90 0.94 1.49
N GLY A 255 7.77 1.13 0.18
CA GLY A 255 8.57 2.02 -0.64
C GLY A 255 9.94 1.49 -1.07
N GLY A 256 10.46 0.44 -0.44
CA GLY A 256 11.70 -0.20 -0.86
C GLY A 256 11.52 -1.04 -2.11
N ASP A 257 10.65 -2.05 -2.03
CA ASP A 257 10.37 -3.05 -3.06
C ASP A 257 8.87 -3.33 -3.28
N ILE A 258 8.02 -2.65 -2.51
CA ILE A 258 6.57 -2.76 -2.53
C ILE A 258 5.92 -1.40 -2.33
N HIS A 259 4.80 -1.16 -3.02
CA HIS A 259 4.21 0.18 -3.11
C HIS A 259 2.68 0.15 -3.07
N ALA A 260 2.05 0.89 -2.16
CA ALA A 260 0.61 1.04 -2.05
C ALA A 260 0.02 1.76 -3.25
N GLN A 261 -0.88 1.09 -3.97
CA GLN A 261 -1.57 1.65 -5.14
C GLN A 261 -3.06 1.87 -4.90
N LEU A 262 -3.75 0.99 -4.16
CA LEU A 262 -5.16 1.14 -3.83
C LEU A 262 -5.43 0.86 -2.34
N LYS A 263 -6.26 1.68 -1.71
CA LYS A 263 -6.74 1.47 -0.32
C LYS A 263 -8.06 2.19 -0.08
N LEU A 264 -8.71 1.95 1.04
CA LEU A 264 -9.81 2.81 1.48
C LEU A 264 -9.25 4.07 2.17
N ARG A 265 -9.96 5.20 2.04
CA ARG A 265 -9.47 6.51 2.55
C ARG A 265 -9.43 6.60 4.08
N GLY A 266 -10.16 5.74 4.78
CA GLY A 266 -10.20 5.70 6.24
C GLY A 266 -10.63 4.33 6.76
N PRO A 267 -10.91 4.21 8.07
CA PRO A 267 -11.47 2.99 8.65
C PRO A 267 -12.86 2.69 8.08
N HIS A 268 -13.12 1.42 7.77
CA HIS A 268 -14.39 0.91 7.27
C HIS A 268 -14.80 -0.38 8.00
N PHE A 269 -15.82 -1.05 7.45
CA PHE A 269 -16.34 -2.35 7.86
C PHE A 269 -17.13 -2.37 9.17
N GLY A 270 -17.31 -1.26 9.89
CA GLY A 270 -18.01 -1.22 11.20
C GLY A 270 -19.41 -1.83 11.25
N GLU A 271 -20.07 -2.01 10.10
CA GLU A 271 -21.37 -2.69 9.94
C GLU A 271 -21.31 -4.21 10.09
N PHE A 272 -20.12 -4.83 10.01
CA PHE A 272 -19.96 -6.28 10.11
C PHE A 272 -19.62 -6.72 11.53
N THR A 273 -20.14 -7.85 11.96
CA THR A 273 -19.69 -8.49 13.21
C THR A 273 -19.64 -9.99 13.00
N THR A 274 -18.46 -10.57 13.24
CA THR A 274 -18.24 -12.01 13.26
C THR A 274 -18.49 -12.59 14.65
N ARG A 275 -18.76 -13.88 14.71
CA ARG A 275 -19.08 -14.63 15.93
C ARG A 275 -18.22 -15.88 15.95
N ASP A 276 -17.76 -16.26 17.14
CA ASP A 276 -17.05 -17.52 17.36
C ASP A 276 -17.97 -18.74 17.24
#